data_AF-Q3B2F0-F1
#
_entry.id   AF-Q3B2F0-F1
#
_cell.length_a   1.000
_cell.length_b   1.000
_cell.length_c   1.000
_cell.angle_alpha   90.00
_cell.angle_beta   90.00
_cell.angle_gamma   90.00
#
_symmetry.space_group_name_H-M   'P 1'
#
loop_
_entity.id
_entity.type
_entity.pdbx_description
1 polymer ?
#
loop_
_entity_poly.entity_id
_entity_poly.type
_entity_poly.pdbx_seq_one_letter_code
_entity_poly.pdbx_strand_id
1 'polypeptide(L)'
;MKQEILEVFDNTYPDRDYTIEIVNPEFTSVCPKTGLPDFGTITVSYIPDKTCIELKSLKYYFLEFRNAGIFYENVTNRILDDLVAVSSPRSMTVRTEWKARGGITETVTVSHNASA
;
A
#
# COMPACT_ATOMS: atom_id res chain seq x y z
N MET A 1 -5.85 8.41 -6.36
CA MET A 1 -4.89 8.96 -5.37
C MET A 1 -3.77 9.63 -6.14
N LYS A 2 -3.14 10.64 -5.55
CA LYS A 2 -2.03 11.35 -6.21
C LYS A 2 -0.77 10.48 -6.17
N GLN A 3 -0.52 9.75 -7.25
CA GLN A 3 0.68 8.90 -7.38
C GLN A 3 1.95 9.77 -7.36
N GLU A 4 1.86 11.01 -7.86
CA GLU A 4 2.95 11.98 -7.91
C GLU A 4 3.48 12.43 -6.54
N ILE A 5 2.77 12.11 -5.44
CA ILE A 5 3.28 12.34 -4.08
C ILE A 5 4.37 11.33 -3.73
N LEU A 6 4.34 10.12 -4.30
CA LEU A 6 5.25 9.05 -3.94
C LEU A 6 6.66 9.35 -4.44
N GLU A 7 7.62 9.28 -3.52
CA GLU A 7 9.03 9.46 -3.78
C GLU A 7 9.78 8.14 -3.55
N VAL A 8 10.90 7.98 -4.24
CA VAL A 8 11.80 6.85 -4.10
C VAL A 8 13.24 7.33 -3.93
N PHE A 9 14.08 6.51 -3.33
CA PHE A 9 15.53 6.73 -3.21
C PHE A 9 16.32 5.52 -3.69
N ASP A 10 17.59 5.71 -4.02
CA ASP A 10 18.43 4.65 -4.59
C ASP A 10 18.63 3.49 -3.60
N ASN A 11 18.46 2.26 -4.10
CA ASN A 11 18.89 1.06 -3.40
C ASN A 11 20.41 0.91 -3.56
N THR A 12 21.15 0.98 -2.46
CA THR A 12 22.62 0.84 -2.45
C THR A 12 23.11 -0.61 -2.48
N TYR A 13 22.21 -1.59 -2.34
CA TYR A 13 22.50 -3.03 -2.39
C TYR A 13 21.65 -3.75 -3.45
N PRO A 14 21.70 -3.35 -4.73
CA PRO A 14 20.87 -3.95 -5.79
C PRO A 14 21.29 -5.38 -6.15
N ASP A 15 22.50 -5.80 -5.77
CA ASP A 15 23.06 -7.10 -6.16
C ASP A 15 22.54 -8.28 -5.32
N ARG A 16 21.69 -8.02 -4.31
CA ARG A 16 21.11 -9.06 -3.45
C ARG A 16 19.66 -8.77 -3.13
N ASP A 17 18.88 -9.83 -2.97
CA ASP A 17 17.52 -9.72 -2.48
C ASP A 17 17.54 -9.45 -0.97
N TYR A 18 16.75 -8.47 -0.55
CA TYR A 18 16.38 -8.26 0.84
C TYR A 18 14.93 -7.79 0.91
N THR A 19 14.24 -8.11 1.99
CA THR A 19 12.83 -7.76 2.16
C THR A 19 12.70 -6.52 3.02
N ILE A 20 11.91 -5.56 2.54
CA ILE A 20 11.45 -4.41 3.33
C ILE A 20 9.97 -4.65 3.65
N GLU A 21 9.63 -4.61 4.94
CA GLU A 21 8.25 -4.62 5.43
C GLU A 21 7.90 -3.26 6.03
N ILE A 22 6.81 -2.66 5.55
CA ILE A 22 6.28 -1.38 6.01
C ILE A 22 4.87 -1.63 6.54
N VAL A 23 4.64 -1.25 7.80
CA VAL A 23 3.33 -1.39 8.45
C VAL A 23 2.79 -0.01 8.79
N ASN A 24 1.58 0.30 8.30
CA ASN A 24 0.80 1.45 8.71
C ASN A 24 -0.44 0.96 9.50
N PRO A 25 -0.44 1.05 10.85
CA PRO A 25 -1.54 0.60 11.69
C PRO A 25 -2.72 1.59 11.77
N GLU A 26 -2.58 2.78 11.19
CA GLU A 26 -3.52 3.90 11.33
C GLU A 26 -4.20 4.29 10.01
N PHE A 27 -4.30 3.35 9.06
CA PHE A 27 -4.96 3.63 7.79
C PHE A 27 -6.46 3.83 7.95
N THR A 28 -7.01 4.76 7.18
CA THR A 28 -8.45 5.04 7.16
C THR A 28 -8.92 5.52 5.79
N SER A 29 -10.17 5.21 5.48
CA SER A 29 -10.91 5.65 4.30
C SER A 29 -12.40 5.80 4.63
N VAL A 30 -13.22 6.11 3.64
CA VAL A 30 -14.68 6.22 3.82
C VAL A 30 -15.39 5.16 2.98
N CYS A 31 -16.37 4.50 3.59
CA CYS A 31 -17.20 3.54 2.88
C CYS A 31 -18.05 4.25 1.80
N PRO A 32 -17.96 3.86 0.52
CA PRO A 32 -18.73 4.49 -0.57
C PRO A 32 -20.25 4.46 -0.38
N LYS A 33 -20.76 3.50 0.40
CA LYS A 33 -22.19 3.27 0.57
C LYS A 33 -22.79 4.03 1.76
N THR A 34 -22.08 4.07 2.88
CA THR A 34 -22.63 4.63 4.13
C THR A 34 -21.98 5.94 4.55
N GLY A 35 -20.86 6.35 3.94
CA GLY A 35 -20.10 7.52 4.35
C GLY A 35 -19.45 7.40 5.73
N LEU A 36 -19.46 6.20 6.32
CA LEU A 36 -18.84 5.94 7.63
C LEU A 36 -17.35 5.66 7.46
N PRO A 37 -16.53 6.03 8.45
CA PRO A 37 -15.10 5.79 8.40
C PRO A 37 -14.81 4.29 8.51
N ASP A 38 -13.92 3.82 7.65
CA ASP A 38 -13.30 2.51 7.73
C ASP A 38 -11.87 2.67 8.26
N PHE A 39 -11.42 1.71 9.06
CA PHE A 39 -10.09 1.71 9.66
C PHE A 39 -9.44 0.37 9.38
N GLY A 40 -8.15 0.39 9.08
CA GLY A 40 -7.40 -0.82 8.81
C GLY A 40 -5.91 -0.68 9.05
N THR A 41 -5.22 -1.81 8.96
CA THR A 41 -3.76 -1.90 8.93
C THR A 41 -3.32 -2.26 7.53
N ILE A 42 -2.37 -1.49 6.98
CA ILE A 42 -1.72 -1.82 5.70
C ILE A 42 -0.35 -2.39 6.01
N THR A 43 -0.06 -3.54 5.41
CA THR A 43 1.28 -4.12 5.34
C THR A 43 1.74 -4.15 3.90
N VAL A 44 2.85 -3.50 3.60
CA VAL A 44 3.54 -3.58 2.30
C VAL A 44 4.85 -4.32 2.51
N SER A 45 4.99 -5.48 1.90
CA SER A 45 6.23 -6.28 1.91
C SER A 45 6.77 -6.39 0.51
N TYR A 46 8.02 -6.00 0.27
CA TYR A 46 8.60 -6.01 -1.07
C TYR A 46 10.10 -6.28 -1.07
N ILE A 47 10.59 -6.74 -2.22
CA ILE A 47 12.00 -6.83 -2.55
C ILE A 47 12.30 -5.68 -3.53
N PRO A 48 13.10 -4.67 -3.15
CA PRO A 48 13.44 -3.57 -4.05
C PRO A 48 14.34 -4.06 -5.19
N ASP A 49 14.23 -3.40 -6.35
CA ASP A 49 15.24 -3.51 -7.40
C ASP A 49 16.23 -2.34 -7.28
N LYS A 50 16.11 -1.32 -8.14
CA LYS A 50 17.01 -0.14 -8.13
C LYS A 50 16.66 0.90 -7.09
N THR A 51 15.42 0.93 -6.61
CA THR A 51 14.94 1.98 -5.71
C THR A 51 14.14 1.42 -4.54
N CYS A 52 14.09 2.19 -3.45
CA CYS A 52 13.30 1.96 -2.26
C CYS A 52 12.26 3.06 -2.08
N ILE A 53 11.10 2.73 -1.54
CA ILE A 53 10.02 3.68 -1.26
C ILE A 53 10.40 4.59 -0.09
N GLU A 54 10.24 5.90 -0.25
CA GLU A 54 10.48 6.89 0.82
C GLU A 54 9.27 6.96 1.78
N LEU A 55 9.49 6.82 3.09
CA LEU A 55 8.42 6.64 4.07
C LEU A 55 7.56 7.88 4.32
N LYS A 56 8.13 9.09 4.25
CA LYS A 56 7.38 10.33 4.44
C LYS A 56 6.39 10.54 3.29
N SER A 57 6.81 10.35 2.05
CA SER A 57 5.97 10.42 0.86
C SER A 57 4.85 9.37 0.91
N LEU A 58 5.17 8.14 1.30
CA LEU A 58 4.20 7.06 1.49
C LEU A 58 3.13 7.41 2.55
N LYS A 59 3.53 8.05 3.66
CA LYS A 59 2.58 8.55 4.66
C LYS A 59 1.60 9.56 4.05
N TYR A 60 2.09 10.52 3.27
CA TYR A 60 1.22 11.51 2.63
C TYR A 60 0.31 10.87 1.57
N TYR A 61 0.82 9.90 0.82
CA TYR A 61 0.01 9.11 -0.11
C TYR A 61 -1.14 8.38 0.62
N PHE A 62 -0.87 7.73 1.76
CA PHE A 62 -1.94 7.10 2.56
C PHE A 62 -2.96 8.11 3.11
N LEU A 63 -2.53 9.33 3.46
CA LEU A 63 -3.45 10.38 3.93
C LEU A 63 -4.47 10.81 2.85
N GLU A 64 -4.17 10.66 1.56
CA GLU A 64 -5.11 10.95 0.48
C GLU A 64 -6.36 10.05 0.53
N PHE A 65 -6.27 8.87 1.15
CA PHE A 65 -7.41 7.96 1.30
C PHE A 65 -8.37 8.35 2.40
N ARG A 66 -7.97 9.21 3.34
CA ARG A 66 -8.70 9.49 4.58
C ARG A 66 -10.17 9.85 4.38
N ASN A 67 -10.47 10.63 3.33
CA ASN A 67 -11.84 11.05 2.99
C ASN A 67 -12.32 10.47 1.66
N ALA A 68 -11.60 9.49 1.11
CA ALA A 68 -11.94 8.89 -0.16
C ALA A 68 -13.02 7.82 0.02
N GLY A 69 -14.09 7.91 -0.77
CA GLY A 69 -15.08 6.86 -0.92
C GLY A 69 -14.51 5.72 -1.77
N ILE A 70 -14.01 4.65 -1.14
CA ILE A 70 -13.35 3.55 -1.85
C ILE A 70 -13.58 2.19 -1.15
N PHE A 71 -13.79 1.13 -1.94
CA PHE A 71 -13.90 -0.24 -1.43
C PHE A 71 -12.53 -0.81 -1.04
N TYR A 72 -12.51 -1.75 -0.09
CA TYR A 72 -11.30 -2.34 0.48
C TYR A 72 -10.41 -3.00 -0.58
N GLU A 73 -11.05 -3.69 -1.52
CA GLU A 73 -10.41 -4.35 -2.65
C GLU A 73 -9.73 -3.34 -3.56
N ASN A 74 -10.41 -2.23 -3.83
CA ASN A 74 -9.87 -1.14 -4.65
C ASN A 74 -8.74 -0.40 -3.94
N VAL A 75 -8.81 -0.20 -2.62
CA VAL A 75 -7.69 0.36 -1.83
C VAL A 75 -6.45 -0.50 -2.03
N THR A 76 -6.59 -1.80 -1.82
CA THR A 76 -5.48 -2.76 -1.82
C THR A 76 -4.82 -2.86 -3.19
N ASN A 77 -5.62 -3.01 -4.25
CA ASN A 77 -5.11 -3.06 -5.63
C ASN A 77 -4.50 -1.72 -6.05
N ARG A 78 -5.14 -0.59 -5.73
CA ARG A 78 -4.63 0.74 -6.10
C ARG A 78 -3.28 1.04 -5.46
N ILE A 79 -3.10 0.66 -4.19
CA ILE A 79 -1.80 0.81 -3.50
C ILE A 79 -0.74 -0.02 -4.22
N LEU A 80 -1.02 -1.29 -4.55
CA LEU A 80 -0.05 -2.11 -5.27
C LEU A 80 0.33 -1.48 -6.62
N ASP A 81 -0.67 -1.09 -7.43
CA ASP A 81 -0.43 -0.51 -8.76
C ASP A 81 0.43 0.76 -8.68
N ASP A 82 0.07 1.69 -7.78
CA ASP A 82 0.78 2.96 -7.63
C ASP A 82 2.22 2.74 -7.11
N LEU A 83 2.42 1.83 -6.15
CA LEU A 83 3.75 1.54 -5.58
C LEU A 83 4.65 0.80 -6.58
N VAL A 84 4.11 -0.17 -7.33
CA VAL A 84 4.84 -0.87 -8.39
C VAL A 84 5.26 0.11 -9.48
N ALA A 85 4.37 1.02 -9.88
CA ALA A 85 4.64 2.01 -10.93
C ALA A 85 5.82 2.94 -10.57
N VAL A 86 5.97 3.34 -9.30
CA VAL A 86 7.04 4.27 -8.89
C VAL A 86 8.34 3.58 -8.48
N SER A 87 8.28 2.36 -7.96
CA SER A 87 9.46 1.67 -7.39
C SER A 87 10.02 0.54 -8.23
N SER A 88 9.25 0.01 -9.20
CA SER A 88 9.66 -1.15 -10.02
C SER A 88 10.31 -2.28 -9.20
N PRO A 89 9.63 -2.80 -8.16
CA PRO A 89 10.19 -3.78 -7.25
C PRO A 89 10.32 -5.14 -7.95
N ARG A 90 11.21 -6.02 -7.46
CA ARG A 90 11.31 -7.41 -7.96
C ARG A 90 10.06 -8.20 -7.60
N SER A 91 9.57 -8.01 -6.39
CA SER A 91 8.29 -8.53 -5.92
C SER A 91 7.72 -7.61 -4.87
N MET A 92 6.39 -7.55 -4.79
CA MET A 92 5.68 -6.74 -3.80
C MET A 92 4.37 -7.41 -3.44
N THR A 93 4.03 -7.41 -2.16
CA THR A 93 2.73 -7.84 -1.64
C THR A 93 2.16 -6.72 -0.79
N VAL A 94 0.91 -6.38 -1.06
CA VAL A 94 0.13 -5.45 -0.26
C VAL A 94 -1.00 -6.24 0.41
N ARG A 95 -1.07 -6.15 1.74
CA ARG A 95 -2.11 -6.75 2.56
C ARG A 95 -2.80 -5.67 3.37
N THR A 96 -4.13 -5.65 3.33
CA THR A 96 -4.95 -4.73 4.14
C THR A 96 -5.86 -5.53 5.06
N GLU A 97 -5.88 -5.15 6.34
CA GLU A 97 -6.69 -5.77 7.38
C GLU A 97 -7.68 -4.76 7.94
N TRP A 98 -8.96 -5.03 7.78
CA TRP A 98 -10.01 -4.06 8.12
C TRP A 98 -10.67 -4.38 9.45
N LYS A 99 -10.85 -3.34 10.27
CA LYS A 99 -11.56 -3.46 11.55
C LYS A 99 -13.02 -3.84 11.31
N ALA A 100 -13.60 -4.54 12.28
CA ALA A 100 -14.92 -5.12 12.12
C ALA A 100 -16.02 -4.06 11.91
N ARG A 101 -16.91 -4.31 10.95
CA ARG A 101 -18.19 -3.61 10.78
C ARG A 101 -19.33 -4.60 10.90
N GLY A 102 -20.22 -4.39 11.88
CA GLY A 102 -21.28 -5.37 12.19
C GLY A 102 -20.74 -6.73 12.64
N GLY A 103 -19.53 -6.78 13.22
CA GLY A 103 -18.86 -8.02 13.62
C GLY A 103 -18.14 -8.77 12.48
N ILE A 104 -18.13 -8.23 11.26
CA ILE A 104 -17.49 -8.83 10.09
C ILE A 104 -16.18 -8.10 9.79
N THR A 105 -15.10 -8.85 9.62
CA THR A 105 -13.78 -8.36 9.19
C THR A 105 -13.48 -8.82 7.78
N GLU A 106 -12.64 -8.07 7.08
CA GLU A 106 -12.14 -8.45 5.77
C GLU A 106 -10.62 -8.29 5.74
N THR A 107 -9.96 -9.18 5.00
CA THR A 107 -8.55 -9.07 4.67
C THR A 107 -8.41 -9.21 3.17
N VAL A 108 -7.77 -8.24 2.53
CA VAL A 108 -7.47 -8.29 1.10
C VAL A 108 -5.96 -8.40 0.94
N THR A 109 -5.50 -9.25 0.03
CA THR A 109 -4.07 -9.40 -0.28
C THR A 109 -3.90 -9.49 -1.78
N VAL A 110 -2.92 -8.74 -2.30
CA VAL A 110 -2.55 -8.72 -3.72
C VAL A 110 -1.03 -8.73 -3.83
N SER A 111 -0.51 -9.43 -4.83
CA SER A 111 0.93 -9.55 -5.05
C SER A 111 1.29 -9.26 -6.50
N HIS A 112 2.42 -8.58 -6.68
CA HIS A 112 3.13 -8.39 -7.92
C HIS A 112 4.45 -9.17 -7.86
N ASN A 113 4.77 -9.88 -8.94
CA ASN A 113 6.10 -10.41 -9.19
C ASN A 113 6.52 -9.89 -10.56
N ALA A 114 7.69 -9.25 -10.64
CA ALA A 114 8.26 -8.90 -11.93
C ALA A 114 8.54 -10.20 -12.69
N SER A 115 8.04 -10.31 -13.92
CA SER A 115 8.43 -11.41 -14.81
C SER A 115 9.95 -11.33 -15.02
N ALA A 116 10.65 -12.44 -14.79
CA ALA A 116 12.09 -12.57 -15.01
C ALA A 116 12.49 -12.31 -16.46
#